data_AF-A0A3C0DPB0-F1
#
_entry.id   AF-A0A3C0DPB0-F1
#
_cell.length_a   1.000
_cell.length_b   1.000
_cell.length_c   1.000
_cell.angle_alpha   90.00
_cell.angle_beta   90.00
_cell.angle_gamma   90.00
#
_symmetry.space_group_name_H-M   'P 1'
#
loop_
_entity.id
_entity.type
_entity.pdbx_description
1 polymer ?
#
loop_
_entity_poly.entity_id
_entity_poly.type
_entity_poly.pdbx_seq_one_letter_code
_entity_poly.pdbx_strand_id
1 'polypeptide(L)'
;MKRLLFSSVLIILLCLILLSSGCGQKPQFTLTIGVEGDGTTLPKPGKYTYGENTVVTLKAIPAAGSLFDHWGGADGASVSSANTIVMNGNKSVKAVFSKLTYPLNITVNPEGTGTVTPELVTKAGKDYEHGQTVRLTATPTTAGYLFTDWGGDLSGSENPAELLIDSAKSVTANFAEAKMEIVTQPAASIAGQTLGGFPTVKVTTKADGTPIPNVAINVTEKNGLPFQGIKTVLTNAEGMAVFNDLVFYEGTYKLVFSSNNLSNIESDFFPVSVAGAGSVENPYLIHNLYGLMYIETHLDACFRIENDIDASDTADPTYNGGEGWLPIGQTETGFSG
;
A
#
# COMPACT_ATOMS: atom_id res chain seq x y z
N MET A 1 -54.91 101.37 38.13
CA MET A 1 -56.15 100.99 38.86
C MET A 1 -56.04 99.50 39.20
N LYS A 2 -56.15 99.07 40.48
CA LYS A 2 -56.18 97.67 41.01
C LYS A 2 -55.04 96.70 40.56
N ARG A 3 -54.06 96.36 41.41
CA ARG A 3 -54.00 95.38 42.55
C ARG A 3 -53.53 93.96 42.11
N LEU A 4 -52.31 93.52 42.49
CA LEU A 4 -51.94 92.59 43.62
C LEU A 4 -52.25 91.09 43.31
N LEU A 5 -51.44 90.04 43.60
CA LEU A 5 -50.29 89.80 44.54
C LEU A 5 -49.51 88.46 44.24
N PHE A 6 -48.44 88.16 45.02
CA PHE A 6 -47.62 86.90 45.14
C PHE A 6 -46.62 86.58 43.99
N SER A 7 -45.29 86.44 44.19
CA SER A 7 -44.45 85.48 44.99
C SER A 7 -43.92 84.33 44.09
N SER A 8 -42.65 83.88 44.06
CA SER A 8 -41.38 84.23 44.75
C SER A 8 -40.14 83.78 43.93
N VAL A 9 -39.03 84.54 44.04
CA VAL A 9 -37.58 84.17 43.88
C VAL A 9 -37.10 83.31 42.68
N LEU A 10 -36.24 83.89 41.81
CA LEU A 10 -34.98 83.28 41.31
C LEU A 10 -34.04 84.36 40.68
N ILE A 11 -32.94 84.76 41.37
CA ILE A 11 -31.50 84.46 41.08
C ILE A 11 -31.01 85.06 39.72
N ILE A 12 -30.25 86.17 39.65
CA ILE A 12 -28.88 86.52 40.14
C ILE A 12 -27.76 86.24 39.11
N LEU A 13 -27.17 87.36 38.65
CA LEU A 13 -25.76 87.70 38.40
C LEU A 13 -24.76 86.69 37.79
N LEU A 14 -23.99 87.22 36.83
CA LEU A 14 -22.92 86.59 36.05
C LEU A 14 -21.62 86.32 36.85
N CYS A 15 -21.37 85.07 37.26
CA CYS A 15 -20.03 84.46 37.51
C CYS A 15 -20.15 82.96 37.93
N LEU A 16 -19.05 82.19 37.89
CA LEU A 16 -18.88 80.70 38.07
C LEU A 16 -19.05 79.88 36.77
N ILE A 17 -18.23 78.86 36.40
CA ILE A 17 -17.01 78.22 36.98
C ILE A 17 -16.09 77.75 35.83
N LEU A 18 -14.76 77.83 36.01
CA LEU A 18 -13.74 77.09 35.25
C LEU A 18 -13.56 75.69 35.88
N LEU A 19 -13.63 74.61 35.07
CA LEU A 19 -13.29 73.17 35.32
C LEU A 19 -14.26 72.33 34.43
N SER A 20 -14.03 71.11 33.95
CA SER A 20 -12.87 70.19 33.88
C SER A 20 -13.28 69.05 32.93
N SER A 21 -12.50 68.56 31.97
CA SER A 21 -11.12 68.89 31.55
C SER A 21 -10.92 68.52 30.07
N GLY A 22 -10.00 69.20 29.37
CA GLY A 22 -9.43 68.69 28.11
C GLY A 22 -8.50 67.50 28.39
N CYS A 23 -9.09 66.33 28.60
CA CYS A 23 -8.33 65.09 28.71
C CYS A 23 -7.80 64.75 27.31
N GLY A 24 -6.59 65.24 26.99
CA GLY A 24 -5.91 64.90 25.75
C GLY A 24 -5.85 63.39 25.62
N GLN A 25 -6.39 62.85 24.53
CA GLN A 25 -6.38 61.41 24.31
C GLN A 25 -4.93 60.95 24.30
N LYS A 26 -4.56 60.12 25.27
CA LYS A 26 -3.23 59.52 25.33
C LYS A 26 -2.97 58.77 24.02
N PRO A 27 -1.76 58.85 23.43
CA PRO A 27 -1.45 58.16 22.20
C PRO A 27 -1.80 56.67 22.31
N GLN A 28 -2.41 56.14 21.27
CA GLN A 28 -2.73 54.72 21.16
C GLN A 28 -1.90 54.10 20.04
N PHE A 29 -1.41 52.88 20.29
CA PHE A 29 -0.58 52.13 19.38
C PHE A 29 -1.13 50.73 19.15
N THR A 30 -0.95 50.23 17.93
CA THR A 30 -1.40 48.89 17.51
C THR A 30 -0.27 47.87 17.70
N LEU A 31 -0.55 46.77 18.39
CA LEU A 31 0.27 45.57 18.40
C LEU A 31 -0.36 44.53 17.45
N THR A 32 0.41 44.06 16.47
CA THR A 32 0.03 42.94 15.59
C THR A 32 0.78 41.69 16.04
N ILE A 33 0.05 40.63 16.38
CA ILE A 33 0.57 39.32 16.80
C ILE A 33 0.26 38.30 15.70
N GLY A 34 1.31 37.70 15.12
CA GLY A 34 1.22 36.60 14.17
C GLY A 34 1.75 35.28 14.73
N VAL A 35 1.51 34.20 13.98
CA VAL A 35 2.07 32.85 14.21
C VAL A 35 2.58 32.29 12.88
N GLU A 36 3.62 31.48 12.96
CA GLU A 36 4.14 30.64 11.87
C GLU A 36 4.46 29.26 12.45
N GLY A 37 4.10 28.18 11.74
CA GLY A 37 4.10 26.82 12.29
C GLY A 37 2.90 26.52 13.20
N ASP A 38 2.88 25.32 13.78
CA ASP A 38 1.73 24.80 14.52
C ASP A 38 1.77 25.19 16.00
N GLY A 39 1.02 26.25 16.35
CA GLY A 39 0.89 26.74 17.71
C GLY A 39 -0.03 27.93 17.84
N THR A 40 -0.04 28.56 19.02
CA THR A 40 -0.82 29.78 19.28
C THR A 40 -0.11 30.68 20.29
N THR A 41 -0.65 31.88 20.47
CA THR A 41 -0.15 32.87 21.42
C THR A 41 -1.23 33.26 22.43
N LEU A 42 -0.83 33.84 23.55
CA LEU A 42 -1.68 34.59 24.47
C LEU A 42 -1.08 36.01 24.62
N PRO A 43 -1.80 37.10 24.24
CA PRO A 43 -3.07 37.12 23.52
C PRO A 43 -3.03 36.36 22.19
N LYS A 44 -4.20 35.89 21.71
CA LYS A 44 -4.32 35.14 20.45
C LYS A 44 -3.79 35.96 19.25
N PRO A 45 -3.41 35.32 18.14
CA PRO A 45 -3.00 36.04 16.94
C PRO A 45 -4.08 37.03 16.48
N GLY A 46 -3.69 38.25 16.13
CA GLY A 46 -4.63 39.34 15.87
C GLY A 46 -4.00 40.73 16.00
N LYS A 47 -4.85 41.76 15.96
CA LYS A 47 -4.47 43.16 16.15
C LYS A 47 -5.13 43.72 17.40
N TYR A 48 -4.36 44.40 18.23
CA TYR A 48 -4.78 44.95 19.52
C TYR A 48 -4.32 46.39 19.65
N THR A 49 -5.11 47.22 20.32
CA THR A 49 -4.78 48.63 20.55
C THR A 49 -4.53 48.87 22.02
N TYR A 50 -3.41 49.52 22.35
CA TYR A 50 -2.97 49.81 23.70
C TYR A 50 -2.59 51.29 23.84
N GLY A 51 -2.67 51.82 25.07
CA GLY A 51 -2.15 53.15 25.35
C GLY A 51 -0.61 53.17 25.38
N GLU A 52 -0.04 54.34 25.13
CA GLU A 52 1.39 54.61 25.29
C GLU A 52 1.94 54.11 26.64
N ASN A 53 3.13 53.50 26.59
CA ASN A 53 3.84 52.87 27.72
C ASN A 53 3.12 51.67 28.38
N THR A 54 2.03 51.15 27.79
CA THR A 54 1.45 49.87 28.23
C THR A 54 2.47 48.74 28.02
N VAL A 55 2.68 47.91 29.03
CA VAL A 55 3.48 46.69 28.94
C VAL A 55 2.56 45.51 28.66
N VAL A 56 2.75 44.85 27.52
CA VAL A 56 1.97 43.69 27.08
C VAL A 56 2.80 42.42 27.25
N THR A 57 2.36 41.52 28.13
CA THR A 57 2.96 40.19 28.27
C THR A 57 2.40 39.25 27.21
N LEU A 58 3.30 38.56 26.53
CA LEU A 58 3.01 37.55 25.51
C LEU A 58 3.47 36.18 25.99
N LYS A 59 2.72 35.13 25.65
CA LYS A 59 3.13 33.73 25.85
C LYS A 59 2.88 32.92 24.59
N ALA A 60 3.89 32.21 24.10
CA ALA A 60 3.79 31.22 23.04
C ALA A 60 3.37 29.86 23.63
N ILE A 61 2.51 29.15 22.90
CA ILE A 61 1.93 27.86 23.29
C ILE A 61 1.98 26.96 22.05
N PRO A 62 2.95 26.03 21.96
CA PRO A 62 3.05 25.09 20.84
C PRO A 62 1.83 24.17 20.76
N ALA A 63 1.52 23.68 19.56
CA ALA A 63 0.61 22.54 19.40
C ALA A 63 1.30 21.21 19.77
N ALA A 64 0.52 20.13 19.85
CA ALA A 64 1.09 18.79 19.97
C ALA A 64 1.96 18.48 18.74
N GLY A 65 3.12 17.85 18.95
CA GLY A 65 4.10 17.61 17.88
C GLY A 65 4.95 18.82 17.48
N SER A 66 4.88 19.94 18.22
CA SER A 66 5.64 21.16 17.91
C SER A 66 6.37 21.76 19.12
N LEU A 67 7.43 22.51 18.83
CA LEU A 67 8.21 23.30 19.77
C LEU A 67 8.07 24.78 19.44
N PHE A 68 8.19 25.63 20.45
CA PHE A 68 8.40 27.06 20.24
C PHE A 68 9.88 27.29 19.95
N ASP A 69 10.17 27.95 18.83
CA ASP A 69 11.54 28.24 18.39
C ASP A 69 11.95 29.65 18.83
N HIS A 70 11.28 30.69 18.32
CA HIS A 70 11.51 32.08 18.73
C HIS A 70 10.32 33.00 18.45
N TRP A 71 10.34 34.18 19.06
CA TRP A 71 9.56 35.34 18.64
C TRP A 71 10.37 36.12 17.60
N GLY A 72 9.83 36.26 16.39
CA GLY A 72 10.30 37.18 15.36
C GLY A 72 9.37 38.40 15.20
N GLY A 73 9.46 39.06 14.05
CA GLY A 73 8.85 40.37 13.80
C GLY A 73 9.78 41.52 14.18
N ALA A 74 9.45 42.75 13.76
CA ALA A 74 10.35 43.89 13.89
C ALA A 74 10.57 44.35 15.34
N ASP A 75 9.65 44.02 16.26
CA ASP A 75 9.56 44.65 17.57
C ASP A 75 9.67 43.70 18.77
N GLY A 76 9.87 42.40 18.55
CA GLY A 76 9.69 41.37 19.59
C GLY A 76 10.68 40.23 19.60
N ALA A 77 11.87 40.39 19.02
CA ALA A 77 12.91 39.35 18.98
C ALA A 77 13.20 38.76 20.39
N SER A 78 12.88 37.48 20.59
CA SER A 78 13.11 36.77 21.87
C SER A 78 13.08 35.25 21.69
N VAL A 79 13.98 34.54 22.37
CA VAL A 79 13.99 33.06 22.42
C VAL A 79 13.24 32.50 23.64
N SER A 80 12.68 33.36 24.49
CA SER A 80 11.84 32.94 25.61
C SER A 80 10.38 32.81 25.17
N SER A 81 9.72 31.70 25.52
CA SER A 81 8.29 31.50 25.23
C SER A 81 7.40 32.54 25.90
N ALA A 82 7.85 33.15 27.00
CA ALA A 82 7.28 34.37 27.56
C ALA A 82 8.07 35.61 27.08
N ASN A 83 7.37 36.65 26.63
CA ASN A 83 7.97 37.88 26.10
C ASN A 83 7.18 39.12 26.58
N THR A 84 7.80 40.30 26.59
CA THR A 84 7.17 41.54 27.07
C THR A 84 7.41 42.69 26.10
N ILE A 85 6.33 43.32 25.64
CA ILE A 85 6.37 44.41 24.66
C ILE A 85 5.92 45.71 25.32
N VAL A 86 6.77 46.74 25.28
CA VAL A 86 6.40 48.10 25.72
C VAL A 86 5.86 48.89 24.53
N MET A 87 4.64 49.41 24.66
CA MET A 87 3.95 50.09 23.57
C MET A 87 4.37 51.57 23.48
N ASN A 88 5.50 51.82 22.82
CA ASN A 88 6.03 53.16 22.49
C ASN A 88 5.88 53.54 21.00
N GLY A 89 5.11 52.75 20.24
CA GLY A 89 4.91 52.87 18.80
C GLY A 89 4.02 51.72 18.32
N ASN A 90 3.61 51.74 17.05
CA ASN A 90 2.98 50.55 16.43
C ASN A 90 4.01 49.42 16.34
N LYS A 91 3.61 48.19 16.68
CA LYS A 91 4.53 47.05 16.81
C LYS A 91 4.04 45.78 16.13
N SER A 92 4.97 44.96 15.68
CA SER A 92 4.73 43.65 15.08
C SER A 92 5.59 42.55 15.70
N VAL A 93 4.94 41.45 16.08
CA VAL A 93 5.57 40.25 16.63
C VAL A 93 4.99 39.00 15.98
N LYS A 94 5.80 37.94 15.86
CA LYS A 94 5.38 36.65 15.32
C LYS A 94 5.97 35.53 16.18
N ALA A 95 5.16 34.64 16.74
CA ALA A 95 5.69 33.41 17.33
C ALA A 95 5.96 32.39 16.21
N VAL A 96 7.16 31.81 16.19
CA VAL A 96 7.58 30.77 15.25
C VAL A 96 7.63 29.44 16.00
N PHE A 97 6.99 28.43 15.43
CA PHE A 97 6.99 27.05 15.92
C PHE A 97 7.61 26.12 14.88
N SER A 98 8.44 25.19 15.34
CA SER A 98 9.00 24.11 14.55
C SER A 98 8.36 22.79 14.96
N LYS A 99 8.24 21.83 14.04
CA LYS A 99 7.78 20.49 14.39
C LYS A 99 8.89 19.71 15.11
N LEU A 100 8.48 18.80 15.98
CA LEU A 100 9.34 17.74 16.49
C LEU A 100 9.73 16.80 15.34
N THR A 101 10.99 16.39 15.31
CA THR A 101 11.49 15.31 14.45
C THR A 101 11.89 14.12 15.30
N TYR A 102 11.78 12.92 14.73
CA TYR A 102 12.12 11.68 15.41
C TYR A 102 13.01 10.77 14.56
N PRO A 103 13.95 10.02 15.17
CA PRO A 103 14.69 9.00 14.47
C PRO A 103 13.79 7.79 14.17
N LEU A 104 13.96 7.23 12.98
CA LEU A 104 13.46 5.91 12.60
C LEU A 104 14.67 5.00 12.38
N ASN A 105 14.89 4.09 13.31
CA ASN A 105 15.91 3.04 13.19
C ASN A 105 15.31 1.85 12.45
N ILE A 106 16.00 1.34 11.44
CA ILE A 106 15.57 0.17 10.66
C ILE A 106 16.69 -0.86 10.68
N THR A 107 16.35 -2.10 11.06
CA THR A 107 17.26 -3.24 11.05
C THR A 107 16.71 -4.37 10.19
N VAL A 108 17.61 -5.22 9.71
CA VAL A 108 17.29 -6.44 8.95
C VAL A 108 17.86 -7.62 9.72
N ASN A 109 17.05 -8.66 9.88
CA ASN A 109 17.40 -9.85 10.67
C ASN A 109 17.07 -11.13 9.90
N PRO A 110 18.05 -12.01 9.61
CA PRO A 110 19.49 -11.83 9.79
C PRO A 110 20.08 -10.70 8.92
N GLU A 111 21.23 -10.15 9.30
CA GLU A 111 21.87 -9.09 8.51
C GLU A 111 22.24 -9.57 7.09
N GLY A 112 22.00 -8.73 6.08
CA GLY A 112 22.36 -9.01 4.69
C GLY A 112 21.39 -9.90 3.90
N THR A 113 20.33 -10.44 4.52
CA THR A 113 19.34 -11.30 3.83
C THR A 113 18.30 -10.53 3.00
N GLY A 114 18.17 -9.23 3.29
CA GLY A 114 17.25 -8.32 2.61
C GLY A 114 17.58 -6.85 2.85
N THR A 115 16.74 -5.98 2.31
CA THR A 115 16.75 -4.54 2.54
C THR A 115 15.36 -4.05 2.92
N VAL A 116 15.30 -2.86 3.51
CA VAL A 116 14.05 -2.13 3.73
C VAL A 116 14.18 -0.76 3.08
N THR A 117 13.24 -0.45 2.18
CA THR A 117 13.15 0.86 1.54
C THR A 117 12.06 1.68 2.22
N PRO A 118 12.39 2.78 2.91
CA PRO A 118 11.41 3.72 3.44
C PRO A 118 10.99 4.76 2.38
N GLU A 119 9.69 5.04 2.33
CA GLU A 119 9.09 6.06 1.47
C GLU A 119 8.15 6.95 2.29
N LEU A 120 8.32 8.27 2.19
CA LEU A 120 7.44 9.24 2.85
C LEU A 120 6.11 9.34 2.10
N VAL A 121 5.03 8.86 2.71
CA VAL A 121 3.67 8.97 2.16
C VAL A 121 3.24 10.45 2.07
N THR A 122 3.79 11.31 2.93
CA THR A 122 3.50 12.75 2.98
C THR A 122 4.77 13.63 2.88
N LYS A 123 5.29 13.74 1.65
CA LYS A 123 6.27 14.74 1.16
C LYS A 123 7.71 14.64 1.71
N ALA A 124 8.68 14.86 0.82
CA ALA A 124 10.10 14.66 1.10
C ALA A 124 10.71 15.64 2.12
N GLY A 125 11.30 15.08 3.17
CA GLY A 125 12.24 15.70 4.11
C GLY A 125 13.36 14.69 4.44
N LYS A 126 14.47 15.14 5.04
CA LYS A 126 15.57 14.23 5.45
C LYS A 126 15.38 13.65 6.86
N ASP A 127 14.60 14.33 7.69
CA ASP A 127 14.20 13.90 9.02
C ASP A 127 12.68 13.63 9.01
N TYR A 128 12.23 12.68 9.82
CA TYR A 128 10.80 12.35 9.94
C TYR A 128 10.13 13.28 10.96
N GLU A 129 9.21 14.12 10.51
CA GLU A 129 8.42 15.02 11.35
C GLU A 129 7.32 14.26 12.11
N HIS A 130 6.99 14.74 13.31
CA HIS A 130 5.83 14.25 14.08
C HIS A 130 4.55 14.28 13.23
N GLY A 131 3.87 13.14 13.15
CA GLY A 131 2.63 12.93 12.43
C GLY A 131 2.80 12.54 10.95
N GLN A 132 4.02 12.37 10.44
CA GLN A 132 4.23 11.76 9.12
C GLN A 132 4.01 10.25 9.14
N THR A 133 3.50 9.72 8.03
CA THR A 133 3.43 8.28 7.78
C THR A 133 4.52 7.86 6.79
N VAL A 134 5.24 6.80 7.12
CA VAL A 134 6.30 6.21 6.32
C VAL A 134 5.85 4.83 5.85
N ARG A 135 5.91 4.57 4.55
CA ARG A 135 5.71 3.24 3.98
C ARG A 135 7.04 2.51 3.92
N LEU A 136 7.14 1.35 4.56
CA LEU A 136 8.32 0.50 4.58
C LEU A 136 8.09 -0.72 3.68
N THR A 137 9.00 -0.96 2.73
CA THR A 137 8.96 -2.12 1.85
C THR A 137 10.16 -3.02 2.11
N ALA A 138 9.94 -4.22 2.65
CA ALA A 138 10.96 -5.23 2.84
C ALA A 138 11.20 -6.00 1.51
N THR A 139 12.45 -6.12 1.09
CA THR A 139 12.83 -6.83 -0.15
C THR A 139 13.94 -7.84 0.14
N PRO A 140 13.73 -9.15 -0.06
CA PRO A 140 14.78 -10.15 0.11
C PRO A 140 15.85 -10.03 -0.98
N THR A 141 17.13 -10.04 -0.58
CA THR A 141 18.29 -9.89 -1.47
C THR A 141 19.11 -11.17 -1.59
N THR A 142 18.91 -12.15 -0.71
CA THR A 142 19.62 -13.42 -0.70
C THR A 142 18.72 -14.54 -1.25
N ALA A 143 19.23 -15.32 -2.20
CA ALA A 143 18.53 -16.47 -2.74
C ALA A 143 18.19 -17.49 -1.62
N GLY A 144 16.97 -18.02 -1.66
CA GLY A 144 16.42 -18.91 -0.63
C GLY A 144 15.76 -18.19 0.55
N TYR A 145 15.91 -16.87 0.71
CA TYR A 145 15.28 -16.10 1.78
C TYR A 145 14.01 -15.38 1.32
N LEU A 146 13.01 -15.35 2.19
CA LEU A 146 11.81 -14.52 2.06
C LEU A 146 11.62 -13.65 3.31
N PHE A 147 10.91 -12.53 3.14
CA PHE A 147 10.39 -11.74 4.26
C PHE A 147 9.32 -12.55 4.99
N THR A 148 9.36 -12.56 6.33
CA THR A 148 8.36 -13.25 7.17
C THR A 148 7.42 -12.26 7.85
N ASP A 149 7.98 -11.27 8.54
CA ASP A 149 7.25 -10.39 9.43
C ASP A 149 8.06 -9.13 9.80
N TRP A 150 7.34 -8.10 10.24
CA TRP A 150 7.92 -6.95 10.93
C TRP A 150 7.95 -7.17 12.44
N GLY A 151 8.94 -6.58 13.10
CA GLY A 151 9.01 -6.45 14.55
C GLY A 151 9.39 -5.03 15.01
N GLY A 152 9.34 -4.81 16.33
CA GLY A 152 9.56 -3.49 16.93
C GLY A 152 8.27 -2.68 16.99
N ASP A 153 8.29 -1.46 16.44
CA ASP A 153 7.11 -0.59 16.31
C ASP A 153 6.16 -0.98 15.16
N LEU A 154 6.47 -2.04 14.41
CA LEU A 154 5.57 -2.71 13.47
C LEU A 154 5.40 -4.19 13.85
N SER A 155 4.35 -4.83 13.34
CA SER A 155 4.11 -6.27 13.50
C SER A 155 3.39 -6.86 12.30
N GLY A 156 3.48 -8.18 12.15
CA GLY A 156 2.78 -8.93 11.09
C GLY A 156 3.50 -8.94 9.74
N SER A 157 2.87 -9.57 8.75
CA SER A 157 3.47 -9.95 7.46
C SER A 157 2.95 -9.12 6.26
N GLU A 158 2.29 -8.00 6.53
CA GLU A 158 1.88 -7.06 5.48
C GLU A 158 3.11 -6.33 4.93
N ASN A 159 3.29 -6.33 3.60
CA ASN A 159 4.45 -5.72 2.95
C ASN A 159 4.04 -5.19 1.56
N PRO A 160 4.15 -3.87 1.29
CA PRO A 160 4.64 -2.81 2.18
C PRO A 160 3.75 -2.57 3.42
N ALA A 161 4.33 -2.07 4.52
CA ALA A 161 3.60 -1.67 5.72
C ALA A 161 3.70 -0.15 5.97
N GLU A 162 2.70 0.44 6.62
CA GLU A 162 2.70 1.87 6.98
C GLU A 162 2.98 2.08 8.47
N LEU A 163 3.83 3.05 8.79
CA LEU A 163 4.26 3.42 10.14
C LEU A 163 4.02 4.91 10.40
N LEU A 164 3.27 5.24 11.45
CA LEU A 164 3.11 6.61 11.95
C LEU A 164 4.31 7.01 12.83
N ILE A 165 4.86 8.19 12.57
CA ILE A 165 5.97 8.77 13.33
C ILE A 165 5.43 9.76 14.37
N ASP A 166 5.04 9.27 15.55
CA ASP A 166 4.63 10.08 16.71
C ASP A 166 5.66 10.07 17.87
N SER A 167 6.69 9.23 17.74
CA SER A 167 7.81 9.07 18.66
C SER A 167 9.08 8.68 17.90
N ALA A 168 10.21 8.53 18.59
CA ALA A 168 11.31 7.72 18.09
C ALA A 168 10.78 6.30 17.79
N LYS A 169 11.19 5.74 16.64
CA LYS A 169 10.73 4.42 16.17
C LYS A 169 11.91 3.48 15.89
N SER A 170 11.68 2.19 16.08
CA SER A 170 12.60 1.11 15.75
C SER A 170 11.82 -0.03 15.08
N VAL A 171 12.17 -0.36 13.84
CA VAL A 171 11.55 -1.46 13.08
C VAL A 171 12.62 -2.48 12.68
N THR A 172 12.29 -3.75 12.84
CA THR A 172 13.08 -4.88 12.31
C THR A 172 12.29 -5.54 11.20
N ALA A 173 12.89 -5.74 10.03
CA ALA A 173 12.37 -6.67 9.02
C ALA A 173 13.00 -8.05 9.24
N ASN A 174 12.17 -9.05 9.54
CA ASN A 174 12.59 -10.43 9.69
C ASN A 174 12.52 -11.16 8.35
N PHE A 175 13.55 -11.95 8.08
CA PHE A 175 13.67 -12.81 6.92
C PHE A 175 14.10 -14.20 7.36
N ALA A 176 13.65 -15.23 6.65
CA ALA A 176 14.05 -16.61 6.91
C ALA A 176 14.32 -17.35 5.61
N GLU A 177 15.19 -18.37 5.66
CA GLU A 177 15.25 -19.34 4.59
C GLU A 177 13.90 -20.03 4.46
N ALA A 178 13.36 -20.06 3.25
CA ALA A 178 12.09 -20.66 2.94
C ALA A 178 12.21 -21.82 1.95
N LYS A 179 11.18 -22.66 1.91
CA LYS A 179 10.99 -23.73 0.94
C LYS A 179 9.56 -23.71 0.42
N MET A 180 9.38 -24.25 -0.78
CA MET A 180 8.07 -24.55 -1.35
C MET A 180 7.87 -26.07 -1.38
N GLU A 181 6.67 -26.53 -1.08
CA GLU A 181 6.29 -27.96 -1.14
C GLU A 181 4.92 -28.09 -1.81
N ILE A 182 4.75 -29.05 -2.72
CA ILE A 182 3.43 -29.39 -3.26
C ILE A 182 2.74 -30.29 -2.24
N VAL A 183 1.69 -29.78 -1.61
CA VAL A 183 0.92 -30.50 -0.58
C VAL A 183 -0.34 -31.15 -1.14
N THR A 184 -0.77 -30.74 -2.33
CA THR A 184 -1.80 -31.44 -3.12
C THR A 184 -1.37 -31.44 -4.58
N GLN A 185 -1.27 -32.62 -5.19
CA GLN A 185 -0.92 -32.78 -6.61
C GLN A 185 -2.14 -32.52 -7.52
N PRO A 186 -1.93 -32.12 -8.79
CA PRO A 186 -2.99 -32.14 -9.79
C PRO A 186 -3.44 -33.59 -10.06
N ALA A 187 -4.72 -33.78 -10.35
CA ALA A 187 -5.30 -35.09 -10.60
C ALA A 187 -5.75 -35.27 -12.06
N ALA A 188 -5.96 -36.53 -12.45
CA ALA A 188 -6.53 -36.88 -13.74
C ALA A 188 -7.85 -36.13 -13.98
N SER A 189 -7.99 -35.50 -15.15
CA SER A 189 -9.07 -34.56 -15.46
C SER A 189 -9.62 -34.77 -16.88
N ILE A 190 -10.65 -34.01 -17.26
CA ILE A 190 -11.24 -34.01 -18.61
C ILE A 190 -11.00 -32.64 -19.25
N ALA A 191 -10.68 -32.63 -20.55
CA ALA A 191 -10.42 -31.42 -21.32
C ALA A 191 -11.56 -30.40 -21.18
N GLY A 192 -11.19 -29.12 -21.04
CA GLY A 192 -12.16 -28.03 -20.84
C GLY A 192 -12.82 -27.96 -19.46
N GLN A 193 -12.58 -28.92 -18.56
CA GLN A 193 -13.00 -28.82 -17.16
C GLN A 193 -11.87 -28.29 -16.25
N THR A 194 -12.27 -27.78 -15.09
CA THR A 194 -11.35 -27.38 -14.04
C THR A 194 -10.52 -28.57 -13.57
N LEU A 195 -9.21 -28.35 -13.46
CA LEU A 195 -8.21 -29.33 -13.08
C LEU A 195 -8.51 -29.94 -11.70
N GLY A 196 -8.72 -31.25 -11.67
CA GLY A 196 -8.94 -32.03 -10.46
C GLY A 196 -7.75 -31.98 -9.50
N GLY A 197 -8.01 -32.29 -8.23
CA GLY A 197 -7.02 -32.22 -7.15
C GLY A 197 -6.78 -30.81 -6.61
N PHE A 198 -6.96 -29.77 -7.44
CA PHE A 198 -6.68 -28.36 -7.10
C PHE A 198 -5.26 -28.18 -6.55
N PRO A 199 -4.24 -28.26 -7.43
CA PRO A 199 -2.85 -28.31 -6.99
C PRO A 199 -2.52 -27.16 -6.05
N THR A 200 -1.90 -27.51 -4.92
CA THR A 200 -1.69 -26.58 -3.80
C THR A 200 -0.23 -26.59 -3.39
N VAL A 201 0.36 -25.40 -3.37
CA VAL A 201 1.74 -25.17 -2.90
C VAL A 201 1.70 -24.57 -1.51
N LYS A 202 2.52 -25.11 -0.61
CA LYS A 202 2.78 -24.54 0.70
C LYS A 202 4.16 -23.89 0.73
N VAL A 203 4.25 -22.69 1.30
CA VAL A 203 5.50 -22.01 1.61
C VAL A 203 5.69 -21.96 3.12
N THR A 204 6.84 -22.44 3.57
CA THR A 204 7.25 -22.35 4.97
C THR A 204 8.70 -21.90 5.09
N THR A 205 9.07 -21.43 6.27
CA THR A 205 10.47 -21.42 6.70
C THR A 205 11.06 -22.83 6.62
N LYS A 206 12.38 -22.94 6.44
CA LYS A 206 13.10 -24.23 6.48
C LYS A 206 13.39 -24.70 7.91
N ALA A 207 13.57 -23.78 8.85
CA ALA A 207 14.07 -24.07 10.19
C ALA A 207 13.03 -24.80 11.08
N ASP A 208 11.79 -24.31 11.07
CA ASP A 208 10.72 -24.73 11.98
C ASP A 208 9.39 -25.04 11.26
N GLY A 209 9.28 -24.78 9.95
CA GLY A 209 8.07 -25.06 9.17
C GLY A 209 6.95 -24.03 9.38
N THR A 210 7.27 -22.88 9.98
CA THR A 210 6.37 -21.74 10.14
C THR A 210 5.87 -21.26 8.77
N PRO A 211 4.55 -21.12 8.56
CA PRO A 211 3.99 -20.65 7.30
C PRO A 211 4.39 -19.22 6.93
N ILE A 212 4.55 -18.95 5.63
CA ILE A 212 4.84 -17.60 5.12
C ILE A 212 3.67 -17.14 4.22
N PRO A 213 2.86 -16.17 4.66
CA PRO A 213 1.76 -15.58 3.87
C PRO A 213 2.27 -14.55 2.85
N ASN A 214 1.37 -14.11 1.95
CA ASN A 214 1.60 -13.06 0.96
C ASN A 214 2.72 -13.34 -0.06
N VAL A 215 3.15 -14.60 -0.21
CA VAL A 215 4.16 -15.03 -1.19
C VAL A 215 3.46 -15.33 -2.52
N ALA A 216 3.90 -14.67 -3.59
CA ALA A 216 3.37 -14.91 -4.93
C ALA A 216 3.93 -16.19 -5.56
N ILE A 217 3.09 -17.22 -5.66
CA ILE A 217 3.38 -18.46 -6.38
C ILE A 217 2.86 -18.34 -7.80
N ASN A 218 3.74 -18.55 -8.77
CA ASN A 218 3.39 -18.62 -10.18
C ASN A 218 3.40 -20.08 -10.65
N VAL A 219 2.44 -20.45 -11.50
CA VAL A 219 2.36 -21.75 -12.14
C VAL A 219 2.56 -21.63 -13.65
N THR A 220 3.36 -22.53 -14.22
CA THR A 220 3.48 -22.74 -15.67
C THR A 220 3.40 -24.23 -16.01
N GLU A 221 3.10 -24.56 -17.26
CA GLU A 221 3.31 -25.92 -17.78
C GLU A 221 4.80 -26.09 -18.13
N LYS A 222 5.35 -27.29 -17.91
CA LYS A 222 6.79 -27.58 -17.99
C LYS A 222 7.41 -27.34 -19.37
N ASN A 223 6.67 -27.62 -20.44
CA ASN A 223 7.10 -27.47 -21.82
C ASN A 223 6.60 -26.16 -22.46
N GLY A 224 5.91 -25.31 -21.67
CA GLY A 224 5.36 -24.04 -22.13
C GLY A 224 4.01 -24.15 -22.85
N LEU A 225 3.33 -25.29 -22.78
CA LEU A 225 2.01 -25.47 -23.41
C LEU A 225 0.97 -24.52 -22.79
N PRO A 226 0.05 -23.96 -23.59
CA PRO A 226 -0.96 -23.03 -23.09
C PRO A 226 -2.02 -23.74 -22.26
N PHE A 227 -2.40 -23.08 -21.16
CA PHE A 227 -3.52 -23.44 -20.30
C PHE A 227 -4.19 -22.16 -19.77
N GLN A 228 -5.43 -22.31 -19.29
CA GLN A 228 -6.29 -21.22 -18.81
C GLN A 228 -6.37 -21.23 -17.27
N GLY A 229 -6.90 -20.15 -16.68
CA GLY A 229 -6.98 -19.94 -15.23
C GLY A 229 -5.93 -18.97 -14.67
N ILE A 230 -5.99 -18.71 -13.37
CA ILE A 230 -5.11 -17.79 -12.63
C ILE A 230 -3.72 -18.41 -12.51
N LYS A 231 -2.72 -17.73 -13.10
CA LYS A 231 -1.33 -18.21 -13.12
C LYS A 231 -0.49 -17.76 -11.93
N THR A 232 -1.02 -16.86 -11.07
CA THR A 232 -0.32 -16.35 -9.89
C THR A 232 -1.28 -16.26 -8.70
N VAL A 233 -0.96 -16.95 -7.61
CA VAL A 233 -1.76 -16.97 -6.36
C VAL A 233 -0.86 -16.58 -5.19
N LEU A 234 -1.36 -15.71 -4.30
CA LEU A 234 -0.68 -15.37 -3.05
C LEU A 234 -0.93 -16.45 -1.99
N THR A 235 0.09 -16.78 -1.19
CA THR A 235 -0.11 -17.65 -0.03
C THR A 235 -0.98 -16.98 1.04
N ASN A 236 -1.88 -17.75 1.63
CA ASN A 236 -2.73 -17.32 2.74
C ASN A 236 -1.99 -17.39 4.10
N ALA A 237 -2.71 -17.16 5.22
CA ALA A 237 -2.15 -17.22 6.58
C ALA A 237 -1.49 -18.57 6.94
N GLU A 238 -1.99 -19.68 6.39
CA GLU A 238 -1.41 -21.02 6.53
C GLU A 238 -0.26 -21.31 5.54
N GLY A 239 0.18 -20.30 4.79
CA GLY A 239 1.25 -20.39 3.80
C GLY A 239 0.84 -21.10 2.51
N MET A 240 -0.45 -21.22 2.24
CA MET A 240 -1.01 -22.06 1.17
C MET A 240 -1.46 -21.21 -0.03
N ALA A 241 -1.00 -21.57 -1.23
CA ALA A 241 -1.46 -21.06 -2.51
C ALA A 241 -2.18 -22.19 -3.27
N VAL A 242 -3.49 -22.05 -3.46
CA VAL A 242 -4.36 -23.07 -4.07
C VAL A 242 -4.72 -22.64 -5.49
N PHE A 243 -4.47 -23.50 -6.47
CA PHE A 243 -4.86 -23.28 -7.87
C PHE A 243 -6.09 -24.13 -8.20
N ASN A 244 -7.28 -23.54 -8.12
CA ASN A 244 -8.57 -24.22 -8.23
C ASN A 244 -9.40 -23.81 -9.45
N ASP A 245 -8.81 -23.11 -10.42
CA ASP A 245 -9.48 -22.60 -11.62
C ASP A 245 -8.74 -22.94 -12.93
N LEU A 246 -7.65 -23.71 -12.86
CA LEU A 246 -6.85 -24.06 -14.02
C LEU A 246 -7.64 -24.98 -14.97
N VAL A 247 -7.57 -24.72 -16.28
CA VAL A 247 -8.23 -25.54 -17.31
C VAL A 247 -7.24 -25.87 -18.41
N PHE A 248 -7.22 -27.14 -18.80
CA PHE A 248 -6.35 -27.73 -19.81
C PHE A 248 -7.18 -28.39 -20.92
N TYR A 249 -6.56 -28.57 -22.09
CA TYR A 249 -7.07 -29.48 -23.12
C TYR A 249 -6.46 -30.87 -22.93
N GLU A 250 -6.78 -31.82 -23.81
CA GLU A 250 -6.30 -33.19 -23.74
C GLU A 250 -4.76 -33.29 -23.85
N GLY A 251 -4.15 -34.18 -23.06
CA GLY A 251 -2.70 -34.36 -23.03
C GLY A 251 -2.18 -34.93 -21.72
N THR A 252 -0.86 -35.08 -21.62
CA THR A 252 -0.16 -35.42 -20.37
C THR A 252 0.76 -34.28 -20.00
N TYR A 253 0.54 -33.69 -18.83
CA TYR A 253 1.14 -32.42 -18.43
C TYR A 253 1.96 -32.54 -17.16
N LYS A 254 2.84 -31.57 -16.93
CA LYS A 254 3.56 -31.36 -15.67
C LYS A 254 3.58 -29.88 -15.35
N LEU A 255 3.22 -29.51 -14.12
CA LEU A 255 3.27 -28.12 -13.66
C LEU A 255 4.65 -27.80 -13.06
N VAL A 256 5.08 -26.56 -13.25
CA VAL A 256 6.23 -25.96 -12.58
C VAL A 256 5.71 -24.80 -11.73
N PHE A 257 5.95 -24.86 -10.43
CA PHE A 257 5.65 -23.79 -9.48
C PHE A 257 6.92 -23.01 -9.15
N SER A 258 6.80 -21.69 -9.14
CA SER A 258 7.93 -20.77 -8.98
C SER A 258 7.54 -19.59 -8.08
N SER A 259 8.51 -19.09 -7.32
CA SER A 259 8.40 -17.87 -6.51
C SER A 259 9.69 -17.08 -6.65
N ASN A 260 9.61 -15.76 -6.53
CA ASN A 260 10.81 -14.93 -6.47
C ASN A 260 11.73 -15.43 -5.34
N ASN A 261 13.03 -15.48 -5.63
CA ASN A 261 14.11 -15.96 -4.76
C ASN A 261 14.05 -17.42 -4.29
N LEU A 262 13.08 -18.25 -4.70
CA LEU A 262 13.02 -19.69 -4.35
C LEU A 262 13.26 -20.58 -5.57
N SER A 263 13.80 -21.78 -5.32
CA SER A 263 13.95 -22.80 -6.36
C SER A 263 12.59 -23.35 -6.79
N ASN A 264 12.39 -23.49 -8.09
CA ASN A 264 11.17 -24.07 -8.65
C ASN A 264 10.96 -25.52 -8.18
N ILE A 265 9.70 -25.91 -8.05
CA ILE A 265 9.27 -27.29 -7.79
C ILE A 265 8.32 -27.75 -8.89
N GLU A 266 8.23 -29.05 -9.14
CA GLU A 266 7.44 -29.61 -10.24
C GLU A 266 6.40 -30.59 -9.70
N SER A 267 5.20 -30.62 -10.29
CA SER A 267 4.16 -31.60 -9.96
C SER A 267 4.55 -33.00 -10.43
N ASP A 268 3.79 -34.00 -10.00
CA ASP A 268 3.75 -35.26 -10.75
C ASP A 268 3.13 -35.04 -12.15
N PHE A 269 3.35 -35.99 -13.06
CA PHE A 269 2.64 -35.97 -14.35
C PHE A 269 1.15 -36.30 -14.13
N PHE A 270 0.27 -35.56 -14.79
CA PHE A 270 -1.18 -35.79 -14.74
C PHE A 270 -1.76 -35.85 -16.16
N PRO A 271 -2.69 -36.79 -16.43
CA PRO A 271 -3.39 -36.87 -17.70
C PRO A 271 -4.63 -35.97 -17.70
N VAL A 272 -4.92 -35.39 -18.85
CA VAL A 272 -6.20 -34.74 -19.16
C VAL A 272 -6.78 -35.50 -20.35
N SER A 273 -7.88 -36.20 -20.12
CA SER A 273 -8.56 -37.01 -21.13
C SER A 273 -9.37 -36.15 -22.08
N VAL A 274 -9.56 -36.62 -23.31
CA VAL A 274 -10.45 -36.01 -24.30
C VAL A 274 -11.87 -35.88 -23.73
N ALA A 275 -12.52 -34.74 -23.97
CA ALA A 275 -13.89 -34.51 -23.55
C ALA A 275 -14.89 -35.17 -24.50
N GLY A 276 -16.07 -35.55 -24.01
CA GLY A 276 -17.09 -36.28 -24.79
C GLY A 276 -17.11 -37.78 -24.50
N ALA A 277 -17.90 -38.53 -25.27
CA ALA A 277 -18.05 -39.97 -25.11
C ALA A 277 -17.98 -40.74 -26.46
N GLY A 278 -17.64 -40.06 -27.55
CA GLY A 278 -17.55 -40.65 -28.88
C GLY A 278 -18.88 -41.02 -29.55
N SER A 279 -20.03 -40.63 -29.02
CA SER A 279 -21.34 -40.85 -29.69
C SER A 279 -21.70 -39.68 -30.62
N VAL A 280 -22.70 -39.88 -31.48
CA VAL A 280 -23.20 -38.81 -32.37
C VAL A 280 -23.71 -37.59 -31.57
N GLU A 281 -24.35 -37.84 -30.44
CA GLU A 281 -24.90 -36.81 -29.54
C GLU A 281 -23.85 -36.20 -28.61
N ASN A 282 -22.74 -36.90 -28.36
CA ASN A 282 -21.66 -36.48 -27.48
C ASN A 282 -20.29 -36.89 -28.05
N PRO A 283 -19.87 -36.29 -29.18
CA PRO A 283 -18.64 -36.66 -29.86
C PRO A 283 -17.42 -36.30 -29.01
N TYR A 284 -16.29 -36.95 -29.28
CA TYR A 284 -15.02 -36.57 -28.70
C TYR A 284 -14.57 -35.19 -29.22
N LEU A 285 -14.25 -34.28 -28.31
CA LEU A 285 -13.90 -32.90 -28.60
C LEU A 285 -12.38 -32.74 -28.69
N ILE A 286 -11.90 -32.45 -29.89
CA ILE A 286 -10.48 -32.38 -30.24
C ILE A 286 -10.04 -30.91 -30.31
N HIS A 287 -9.02 -30.55 -29.53
CA HIS A 287 -8.49 -29.21 -29.39
C HIS A 287 -7.03 -29.09 -29.81
N ASN A 288 -6.27 -30.19 -29.84
CA ASN A 288 -4.84 -30.18 -30.16
C ASN A 288 -4.35 -31.50 -30.81
N LEU A 289 -3.04 -31.57 -31.11
CA LEU A 289 -2.41 -32.72 -31.77
C LEU A 289 -2.49 -34.04 -30.95
N TYR A 290 -2.50 -33.97 -29.61
CA TYR A 290 -2.72 -35.15 -28.77
C TYR A 290 -4.14 -35.71 -28.95
N GLY A 291 -5.13 -34.83 -29.11
CA GLY A 291 -6.50 -35.23 -29.45
C GLY A 291 -6.60 -35.87 -30.83
N LEU A 292 -5.81 -35.44 -31.83
CA LEU A 292 -5.73 -36.14 -33.13
C LEU A 292 -5.18 -37.57 -32.98
N MET A 293 -4.11 -37.74 -32.20
CA MET A 293 -3.55 -39.08 -31.92
C MET A 293 -4.54 -40.00 -31.18
N TYR A 294 -5.46 -39.44 -30.38
CA TYR A 294 -6.49 -40.23 -29.70
C TYR A 294 -7.44 -40.93 -30.70
N ILE A 295 -7.67 -40.33 -31.87
CA ILE A 295 -8.54 -40.86 -32.93
C ILE A 295 -8.01 -42.21 -33.45
N GLU A 296 -6.69 -42.38 -33.56
CA GLU A 296 -6.03 -43.60 -34.08
C GLU A 296 -6.43 -44.87 -33.32
N THR A 297 -6.89 -44.73 -32.07
CA THR A 297 -7.30 -45.83 -31.19
C THR A 297 -8.82 -45.97 -30.99
N HIS A 298 -9.63 -45.08 -31.59
CA HIS A 298 -11.08 -44.98 -31.40
C HIS A 298 -11.82 -44.77 -32.74
N LEU A 299 -11.49 -45.59 -33.75
CA LEU A 299 -11.93 -45.43 -35.14
C LEU A 299 -13.45 -45.53 -35.39
N ASP A 300 -14.20 -46.04 -34.41
CA ASP A 300 -15.65 -46.22 -34.42
C ASP A 300 -16.42 -45.11 -33.68
N ALA A 301 -15.71 -44.14 -33.11
CA ALA A 301 -16.30 -42.98 -32.43
C ALA A 301 -16.53 -41.78 -33.37
N CYS A 302 -17.45 -40.89 -32.96
CA CYS A 302 -17.64 -39.58 -33.57
C CYS A 302 -16.74 -38.52 -32.91
N PHE A 303 -16.18 -37.63 -33.74
CA PHE A 303 -15.25 -36.57 -33.31
C PHE A 303 -15.73 -35.19 -33.76
N ARG A 304 -15.34 -34.15 -33.02
CA ARG A 304 -15.54 -32.75 -33.41
C ARG A 304 -14.30 -31.94 -33.08
N ILE A 305 -13.77 -31.22 -34.06
CA ILE A 305 -12.65 -30.30 -33.87
C ILE A 305 -13.22 -28.98 -33.31
N GLU A 306 -12.73 -28.56 -32.15
CA GLU A 306 -13.15 -27.34 -31.45
C GLU A 306 -12.25 -26.14 -31.73
N ASN A 307 -10.97 -26.36 -32.04
CA ASN A 307 -9.97 -25.34 -32.32
C ASN A 307 -9.18 -25.67 -33.59
N ASP A 308 -8.61 -24.67 -34.25
CA ASP A 308 -7.57 -24.90 -35.25
C ASP A 308 -6.38 -25.62 -34.60
N ILE A 309 -5.96 -26.74 -35.17
CA ILE A 309 -4.92 -27.60 -34.62
C ILE A 309 -3.59 -27.30 -35.29
N ASP A 310 -2.65 -26.76 -34.52
CA ASP A 310 -1.26 -26.68 -34.95
C ASP A 310 -0.64 -28.09 -34.91
N ALA A 311 -0.35 -28.62 -36.10
CA ALA A 311 0.33 -29.89 -36.30
C ALA A 311 1.76 -29.70 -36.86
N SER A 312 2.34 -28.49 -36.77
CA SER A 312 3.67 -28.19 -37.34
C SER A 312 4.79 -29.10 -36.80
N ASP A 313 4.69 -29.55 -35.55
CA ASP A 313 5.60 -30.55 -34.96
C ASP A 313 5.65 -31.87 -35.76
N THR A 314 4.59 -32.22 -36.51
CA THR A 314 4.56 -33.44 -37.34
C THR A 314 5.36 -33.33 -38.64
N ALA A 315 5.97 -32.17 -38.93
CA ALA A 315 6.93 -32.00 -40.01
C ALA A 315 8.36 -32.48 -39.64
N ASP A 316 8.59 -32.91 -38.39
CA ASP A 316 9.85 -33.54 -37.99
C ASP A 316 10.08 -34.85 -38.79
N PRO A 317 11.24 -35.08 -39.42
CA PRO A 317 11.51 -36.30 -40.19
C PRO A 317 11.38 -37.62 -39.41
N THR A 318 11.43 -37.58 -38.08
CA THR A 318 11.17 -38.75 -37.21
C THR A 318 9.68 -39.06 -37.05
N TYR A 319 8.80 -38.09 -37.30
CA TYR A 319 7.36 -38.24 -37.32
C TYR A 319 6.88 -38.47 -38.77
N ASN A 320 6.45 -39.69 -39.09
CA ASN A 320 5.91 -40.03 -40.43
C ASN A 320 6.81 -39.60 -41.61
N GLY A 321 8.14 -39.58 -41.43
CA GLY A 321 9.09 -39.10 -42.45
C GLY A 321 9.09 -37.59 -42.71
N GLY A 322 8.36 -36.80 -41.92
CA GLY A 322 8.13 -35.37 -42.13
C GLY A 322 6.93 -35.04 -43.03
N GLU A 323 6.16 -36.06 -43.45
CA GLU A 323 4.95 -35.89 -44.29
C GLU A 323 3.71 -35.41 -43.50
N GLY A 324 3.88 -35.04 -42.22
CA GLY A 324 2.82 -34.52 -41.35
C GLY A 324 2.04 -35.61 -40.59
N TRP A 325 0.99 -35.19 -39.88
CA TRP A 325 0.09 -36.10 -39.15
C TRP A 325 -0.44 -37.19 -40.08
N LEU A 326 -0.28 -38.45 -39.67
CA LEU A 326 -0.68 -39.60 -40.49
C LEU A 326 -2.20 -39.75 -40.43
N PRO A 327 -2.94 -39.53 -41.53
CA PRO A 327 -4.39 -39.66 -41.49
C PRO A 327 -4.81 -41.11 -41.30
N ILE A 328 -5.91 -41.26 -40.58
CA ILE A 328 -6.54 -42.52 -40.19
C ILE A 328 -7.08 -43.31 -41.40
N GLY A 329 -6.62 -44.56 -41.52
CA GLY A 329 -7.08 -45.55 -42.50
C GLY A 329 -6.04 -45.91 -43.56
N GLN A 330 -5.91 -47.20 -43.85
CA GLN A 330 -5.27 -47.66 -45.09
C GLN A 330 -6.34 -47.83 -46.17
N THR A 331 -5.93 -47.82 -47.44
CA THR A 331 -6.83 -47.88 -48.61
C THR A 331 -7.77 -49.11 -48.66
N GLU A 332 -7.53 -50.15 -47.86
CA GLU A 332 -8.35 -51.36 -47.82
C GLU A 332 -9.51 -51.31 -46.81
N THR A 333 -9.40 -50.49 -45.76
CA THR A 333 -10.48 -50.24 -44.78
C THR A 333 -10.44 -48.77 -44.37
N GLY A 334 -11.27 -47.96 -45.03
CA GLY A 334 -11.37 -46.52 -44.76
C GLY A 334 -11.98 -46.20 -43.39
N PHE A 335 -11.57 -45.07 -42.84
CA PHE A 335 -12.24 -44.44 -41.70
C PHE A 335 -13.72 -44.16 -42.04
N SER A 336 -14.62 -44.47 -41.10
CA SER A 336 -16.07 -44.40 -41.31
C SER A 336 -16.81 -43.49 -40.31
N GLY A 337 -16.06 -42.78 -39.46
CA GLY A 337 -16.58 -41.80 -38.49
C GLY A 337 -16.58 -40.36 -39.01
#